data_AF-A0A1B6JSP5-F1
#
_entry.id   AF-A0A1B6JSP5-F1
#
_cell.length_a   1.000
_cell.length_b   1.000
_cell.length_c   1.000
_cell.angle_alpha   90.00
_cell.angle_beta   90.00
_cell.angle_gamma   90.00
#
_symmetry.space_group_name_H-M   'P 1'
#
loop_
_entity.id
_entity.type
_entity.pdbx_description
1 polymer ?
#
loop_
_entity_poly.entity_id
_entity_poly.type
_entity_poly.pdbx_seq_one_letter_code
_entity_poly.pdbx_strand_id
1 'polypeptide(L)'
;RAWGGSWAGVSMLLMSRLGMVGERVWAFATTLNAVIAGMVAVCGAVDQYTPLMALTTGAGGCVVFLVVRHLVMKFQVDDPLDAVAVHFGGGFFGVIAGPLFTPSGLIHGVTDHSIRQLRDNVLGGAAIVTWSVLCSILLFGSLRLLGLLRVSEEQEIQGLDVSKHKEPAYPVKGWVIDFPVQVQQNNGLRKNGSYTLNRSEDGEFIMIGPQVTKLSADGGPV
;
A
#
# COMPACT_ATOMS: atom_id res chain seq x y z
N ARG A 1 0.02 22.22 -4.57
CA ARG A 1 -0.32 20.79 -4.31
C ARG A 1 -0.62 20.02 -5.60
N ALA A 2 -1.57 20.47 -6.44
CA ALA A 2 -1.90 19.79 -7.71
C ALA A 2 -0.67 19.53 -8.60
N TRP A 3 0.19 20.54 -8.80
CA TRP A 3 1.43 20.41 -9.57
C TRP A 3 2.36 19.29 -9.07
N GLY A 4 2.53 19.16 -7.74
CA GLY A 4 3.38 18.12 -7.16
C GLY A 4 2.83 16.71 -7.36
N GLY A 5 1.53 16.52 -7.15
CA GLY A 5 0.87 15.24 -7.41
C GLY A 5 0.96 14.82 -8.87
N SER A 6 0.62 15.73 -9.79
CA SER A 6 0.67 15.45 -11.23
C SER A 6 2.08 15.04 -11.69
N TRP A 7 3.12 15.75 -11.22
CA TRP A 7 4.49 15.45 -11.63
C TRP A 7 5.06 14.20 -10.98
N ALA A 8 4.64 13.87 -9.77
CA ALA A 8 4.93 12.58 -9.15
C ALA A 8 4.31 11.42 -9.94
N GLY A 9 3.06 11.57 -10.39
CA GLY A 9 2.40 10.61 -11.27
C GLY A 9 3.15 10.44 -12.59
N VAL A 10 3.46 11.54 -13.29
CA VAL A 10 4.25 11.50 -14.54
C VAL A 10 5.62 10.86 -14.31
N SER A 11 6.29 11.17 -13.20
CA SER A 11 7.58 10.58 -12.85
C SER A 11 7.48 9.07 -12.66
N MET A 12 6.48 8.59 -11.90
CA MET A 12 6.23 7.16 -11.72
C MET A 12 5.99 6.46 -13.07
N LEU A 13 5.15 7.06 -13.90
CA LEU A 13 4.80 6.55 -15.22
C LEU A 13 6.03 6.41 -16.13
N LEU A 14 6.88 7.42 -16.16
CA LEU A 14 8.14 7.41 -16.91
C LEU A 14 9.11 6.36 -16.34
N MET A 15 9.31 6.33 -15.03
CA MET A 15 10.21 5.36 -14.37
C MET A 15 9.75 3.92 -14.61
N SER A 16 8.44 3.66 -14.55
CA SER A 16 7.90 2.33 -14.86
C SER A 16 8.10 1.97 -16.33
N ARG A 17 7.86 2.91 -17.25
CA ARG A 17 8.08 2.70 -18.70
C ARG A 17 9.54 2.37 -19.01
N LEU A 18 10.47 3.02 -18.32
CA LEU A 18 11.91 2.79 -18.45
C LEU A 18 12.36 1.48 -17.79
N GLY A 19 11.52 0.83 -16.97
CA GLY A 19 11.83 -0.40 -16.24
C GLY A 19 12.65 -0.18 -14.97
N MET A 20 12.62 1.03 -14.39
CA MET A 20 13.35 1.36 -13.16
C MET A 20 12.64 0.83 -11.90
N VAL A 21 11.36 0.46 -12.00
CA VAL A 21 10.49 0.05 -10.89
C VAL A 21 10.10 -1.44 -11.00
N GLY A 22 10.86 -2.22 -11.78
CA GLY A 22 10.60 -3.63 -12.06
C GLY A 22 9.99 -3.83 -13.44
N GLU A 23 8.90 -4.60 -13.51
CA GLU A 23 8.22 -4.88 -14.77
C GLU A 23 7.69 -3.61 -15.43
N ARG A 24 7.77 -3.56 -16.76
CA ARG A 24 7.37 -2.41 -17.57
C ARG A 24 5.85 -2.35 -17.72
N VAL A 25 5.14 -2.10 -16.62
CA VAL A 25 3.68 -2.09 -16.53
C VAL A 25 3.15 -0.74 -16.03
N TRP A 26 1.98 -0.35 -16.52
CA TRP A 26 1.30 0.86 -16.08
C TRP A 26 0.44 0.54 -14.84
N ALA A 27 1.10 0.34 -13.70
CA ALA A 27 0.43 -0.02 -12.45
C ALA A 27 -0.37 1.17 -11.88
N PHE A 28 -1.70 1.10 -12.01
CA PHE A 28 -2.61 2.16 -11.59
C PHE A 28 -2.48 2.49 -10.09
N ALA A 29 -2.54 1.48 -9.22
CA ALA A 29 -2.47 1.65 -7.77
C ALA A 29 -1.16 2.31 -7.32
N THR A 30 -0.02 1.81 -7.81
CA THR A 30 1.31 2.39 -7.49
C THR A 30 1.44 3.82 -8.01
N THR A 31 0.85 4.12 -9.17
CA THR A 31 0.83 5.48 -9.73
C THR A 31 0.01 6.43 -8.86
N LEU A 32 -1.17 6.00 -8.39
CA LEU A 32 -1.97 6.79 -7.45
C LEU A 32 -1.22 7.04 -6.14
N ASN A 33 -0.57 6.02 -5.57
CA ASN A 33 0.23 6.19 -4.36
C ASN A 33 1.40 7.17 -4.58
N ALA A 34 2.03 7.16 -5.74
CA ALA A 34 3.04 8.17 -6.10
C ALA A 34 2.46 9.59 -6.23
N VAL A 35 1.28 9.75 -6.85
CA VAL A 35 0.58 11.05 -6.90
C VAL A 35 0.31 11.56 -5.50
N ILE A 36 -0.20 10.72 -4.60
CA ILE A 36 -0.46 11.10 -3.20
C ILE A 36 0.85 11.44 -2.49
N ALA A 37 1.90 10.65 -2.65
CA ALA A 37 3.22 10.92 -2.04
C ALA A 37 3.79 12.27 -2.50
N GLY A 38 3.65 12.61 -3.80
CA GLY A 38 4.03 13.92 -4.32
C GLY A 38 3.20 15.07 -3.76
N MET A 39 1.90 14.87 -3.55
CA MET A 39 1.03 15.86 -2.89
C MET A 39 1.45 16.08 -1.43
N VAL A 40 1.75 14.99 -0.71
CA VAL A 40 2.20 15.02 0.69
C VAL A 40 3.56 15.73 0.80
N ALA A 41 4.51 15.42 -0.08
CA ALA A 41 5.84 16.06 -0.08
C ALA A 41 5.75 17.59 -0.23
N VAL A 42 4.88 18.08 -1.12
CA VAL A 42 4.70 19.52 -1.35
C VAL A 42 4.09 20.24 -0.15
N CYS A 43 3.44 19.54 0.79
CA CYS A 43 2.86 20.16 1.97
C CYS A 43 3.88 20.78 2.92
N GLY A 44 5.16 20.36 2.88
CA GLY A 44 6.20 20.82 3.81
C GLY A 44 6.56 22.31 3.70
N ALA A 45 6.34 22.95 2.55
CA ALA A 45 6.59 24.38 2.33
C ALA A 45 5.65 24.97 1.27
N VAL A 46 4.37 24.57 1.33
CA VAL A 46 3.36 24.89 0.31
C VAL A 46 3.12 26.40 0.13
N ASP A 47 3.37 27.18 1.17
CA ASP A 47 3.28 28.63 1.22
C ASP A 47 4.37 29.34 0.41
N GLN A 48 5.50 28.67 0.17
CA GLN A 48 6.69 29.26 -0.47
C GLN A 48 6.99 28.69 -1.85
N TYR A 49 6.36 27.58 -2.23
CA TYR A 49 6.63 26.93 -3.51
C TYR A 49 5.95 27.63 -4.70
N THR A 50 6.77 27.96 -5.69
CA THR A 50 6.31 28.27 -7.06
C THR A 50 5.91 26.99 -7.77
N PRO A 51 5.23 27.05 -8.93
CA PRO A 51 4.88 25.86 -9.70
C PRO A 51 6.09 24.97 -10.00
N LEU A 52 7.23 25.54 -10.40
CA LEU A 52 8.45 24.77 -10.68
C LEU A 52 8.99 24.04 -9.44
N MET A 53 9.02 24.70 -8.28
CA MET A 53 9.45 24.06 -7.03
C MET A 53 8.49 22.94 -6.59
N ALA A 54 7.19 23.13 -6.81
CA ALA A 54 6.20 22.11 -6.53
C ALA A 54 6.34 20.89 -7.45
N LEU A 55 6.70 21.09 -8.73
CA LEU A 55 7.00 19.99 -9.66
C LEU A 55 8.21 19.19 -9.16
N THR A 56 9.35 19.84 -8.94
CA THR A 56 10.59 19.15 -8.54
C THR A 56 10.44 18.42 -7.20
N THR A 57 9.78 19.04 -6.22
CA THR A 57 9.47 18.42 -4.93
C THR A 57 8.52 17.23 -5.09
N GLY A 58 7.52 17.33 -5.97
CA GLY A 58 6.62 16.21 -6.28
C GLY A 58 7.35 15.00 -6.86
N ALA A 59 8.23 15.21 -7.85
CA ALA A 59 9.09 14.15 -8.40
C ALA A 59 9.99 13.53 -7.32
N GLY A 60 10.61 14.35 -6.47
CA GLY A 60 11.41 13.86 -5.35
C GLY A 60 10.58 13.00 -4.39
N GLY A 61 9.34 13.40 -4.10
CA GLY A 61 8.40 12.62 -3.29
C GLY A 61 8.08 11.25 -3.89
N CYS A 62 7.94 11.15 -5.21
CA CYS A 62 7.78 9.87 -5.92
C CYS A 62 8.99 8.96 -5.73
N VAL A 63 10.21 9.50 -5.85
CA VAL A 63 11.44 8.72 -5.67
C VAL A 63 11.55 8.22 -4.23
N VAL A 64 11.30 9.08 -3.25
CA VAL A 64 11.34 8.68 -1.83
C VAL A 64 10.27 7.64 -1.51
N PHE A 65 9.05 7.80 -2.02
CA PHE A 65 7.98 6.79 -1.90
C PHE A 65 8.47 5.42 -2.38
N LEU A 66 9.08 5.36 -3.56
CA LEU A 66 9.61 4.11 -4.10
C LEU A 66 10.67 3.50 -3.18
N VAL A 67 11.65 4.29 -2.73
CA VAL A 67 12.70 3.81 -1.84
C VAL A 67 12.12 3.26 -0.54
N VAL A 68 11.23 4.01 0.12
CA VAL A 68 10.64 3.59 1.39
C VAL A 68 9.74 2.38 1.22
N ARG A 69 8.95 2.30 0.14
CA ARG A 69 8.14 1.11 -0.17
C ARG A 69 9.00 -0.15 -0.30
N HIS A 70 10.11 -0.07 -1.03
CA HIS A 70 11.03 -1.21 -1.15
C HIS A 70 11.68 -1.58 0.19
N LEU A 71 11.96 -0.61 1.05
CA LEU A 71 12.47 -0.86 2.40
C LEU A 71 11.42 -1.56 3.28
N VAL A 72 10.17 -1.09 3.30
CA VAL A 72 9.06 -1.71 4.04
C VAL A 72 8.88 -3.17 3.62
N MET A 73 8.84 -3.44 2.31
CA MET A 73 8.76 -4.81 1.78
C MET A 73 9.98 -5.65 2.18
N LYS A 74 11.19 -5.07 2.13
CA LYS A 74 12.43 -5.76 2.53
C LYS A 74 12.43 -6.12 4.02
N PHE A 75 11.82 -5.29 4.87
CA PHE A 75 11.66 -5.57 6.30
C PHE A 75 10.46 -6.48 6.61
N GLN A 76 9.74 -6.96 5.59
CA GLN A 76 8.56 -7.83 5.73
C GLN A 76 7.50 -7.22 6.64
N VAL A 77 7.36 -5.89 6.58
CA VAL A 77 6.30 -5.16 7.28
C VAL A 77 5.05 -5.19 6.41
N ASP A 78 3.95 -5.68 6.98
CA ASP A 78 2.65 -5.73 6.33
C ASP A 78 1.97 -4.35 6.38
N ASP A 79 2.25 -3.52 5.38
CA ASP A 79 1.62 -2.21 5.16
C ASP A 79 0.71 -2.29 3.92
N PRO A 80 -0.57 -2.68 4.08
CA PRO A 80 -1.45 -3.01 2.95
C PRO A 80 -1.78 -1.81 2.06
N LEU A 81 -1.55 -0.58 2.54
CA LEU A 81 -1.89 0.66 1.84
C LEU A 81 -0.66 1.44 1.36
N ASP A 82 0.56 0.94 1.57
CA ASP A 82 1.81 1.71 1.45
C ASP A 82 1.79 3.01 2.29
N ALA A 83 1.06 3.04 3.41
CA ALA A 83 0.84 4.25 4.20
C ALA A 83 2.16 4.83 4.75
N VAL A 84 3.10 3.96 5.15
CA VAL A 84 4.43 4.37 5.62
C VAL A 84 5.22 5.01 4.49
N ALA A 85 5.20 4.42 3.29
CA ALA A 85 5.94 4.95 2.16
C ALA A 85 5.38 6.30 1.66
N VAL A 86 4.05 6.41 1.60
CA VAL A 86 3.37 7.62 1.14
C VAL A 86 3.42 8.74 2.17
N HIS A 87 2.96 8.49 3.39
CA HIS A 87 2.78 9.55 4.40
C HIS A 87 4.05 9.83 5.18
N PHE A 88 4.70 8.80 5.73
CA PHE A 88 5.95 9.00 6.45
C PHE A 88 7.09 9.33 5.49
N GLY A 89 7.29 8.53 4.43
CA GLY A 89 8.33 8.78 3.43
C GLY A 89 8.15 10.11 2.71
N GLY A 90 7.00 10.31 2.06
CA GLY A 90 6.69 11.56 1.36
C GLY A 90 6.64 12.78 2.29
N GLY A 91 6.05 12.64 3.47
CA GLY A 91 5.93 13.74 4.44
C GLY A 91 7.28 14.15 5.03
N PHE A 92 8.10 13.18 5.46
CA PHE A 92 9.43 13.45 5.98
C PHE A 92 10.33 14.07 4.91
N PHE A 93 10.27 13.56 3.67
CA PHE A 93 10.93 14.22 2.55
C PHE A 93 10.45 15.66 2.36
N GLY A 94 9.14 15.93 2.47
CA GLY A 94 8.58 17.28 2.40
C GLY A 94 9.17 18.25 3.44
N VAL A 95 9.31 17.79 4.69
CA VAL A 95 9.94 18.57 5.79
C VAL A 95 11.40 18.93 5.46
N ILE A 96 12.13 18.03 4.80
CA ILE A 96 13.52 18.27 4.37
C ILE A 96 13.58 19.07 3.06
N ALA A 97 12.64 18.87 2.16
CA ALA A 97 12.57 19.53 0.86
C ALA A 97 12.34 21.05 1.01
N GLY A 98 11.55 21.48 2.01
CA GLY A 98 11.32 22.89 2.31
C GLY A 98 12.60 23.72 2.46
N PRO A 99 13.46 23.45 3.46
CA PRO A 99 14.72 24.17 3.64
C PRO A 99 15.75 23.94 2.53
N LEU A 100 15.52 22.99 1.61
CA LEU A 100 16.37 22.81 0.43
C LEU A 100 15.91 23.68 -0.72
N PHE A 101 14.64 23.58 -1.13
CA PHE A 101 14.14 24.09 -2.39
C PHE A 101 13.45 25.46 -2.31
N THR A 102 13.08 25.94 -1.13
CA THR A 102 12.50 27.29 -0.98
C THR A 102 13.49 28.38 -1.43
N PRO A 103 13.03 29.62 -1.70
CA PRO A 103 13.92 30.70 -2.13
C PRO A 103 15.08 31.01 -1.17
N SER A 104 14.86 30.85 0.14
CA SER A 104 15.89 30.96 1.18
C SER A 104 16.62 29.64 1.46
N GLY A 105 16.30 28.60 0.69
CA GLY A 105 16.77 27.24 0.89
C GLY A 105 18.22 27.04 0.45
N LEU A 106 18.80 25.94 0.92
CA LEU A 106 20.23 25.66 0.79
C LEU A 106 20.72 25.64 -0.66
N ILE A 107 19.90 25.21 -1.63
CA ILE A 107 20.32 25.12 -3.03
C ILE A 107 20.53 26.49 -3.70
N HIS A 108 19.91 27.53 -3.18
CA HIS A 108 19.98 28.89 -3.71
C HIS A 108 21.12 29.70 -3.07
N GLY A 109 21.71 29.20 -1.98
CA GLY A 109 22.85 29.80 -1.31
C GLY A 109 23.09 29.19 0.06
N VAL A 110 24.35 28.86 0.32
CA VAL A 110 24.78 28.43 1.65
C VAL A 110 24.98 29.67 2.51
N THR A 111 24.04 29.89 3.44
CA THR A 111 24.04 31.02 4.38
C THR A 111 23.77 30.48 5.77
N ASP A 112 24.11 31.25 6.80
CA ASP A 112 23.77 30.87 8.17
C ASP A 112 22.26 30.65 8.35
N HIS A 113 21.42 31.40 7.61
CA HIS A 113 19.97 31.23 7.64
C HIS A 113 19.55 29.89 7.01
N SER A 114 20.04 29.55 5.82
CA SER A 114 19.65 28.31 5.14
C SER A 114 20.13 27.05 5.89
N ILE A 115 21.31 27.12 6.52
CA ILE A 115 21.79 26.06 7.41
C ILE A 115 20.91 25.93 8.67
N ARG A 116 20.55 27.05 9.31
CA ARG A 116 19.64 27.05 10.47
C ARG A 116 18.28 26.49 10.11
N GLN A 117 17.71 26.90 8.98
CA GLN A 117 16.41 26.42 8.49
C GLN A 117 16.44 24.90 8.29
N LEU A 118 17.48 24.35 7.66
CA LEU A 118 17.61 22.90 7.48
C LEU A 118 17.75 22.17 8.82
N ARG A 119 18.62 22.65 9.70
CA ARG A 119 18.82 22.08 11.05
C ARG A 119 17.50 22.04 11.83
N ASP A 120 16.77 23.14 11.85
CA ASP A 120 15.54 23.27 12.63
C ASP A 120 14.43 22.37 12.08
N ASN A 121 14.34 22.21 10.76
CA ASN A 121 13.42 21.26 10.12
C ASN A 121 13.81 19.79 10.39
N VAL A 122 15.10 19.44 10.37
CA VAL A 122 15.56 18.10 10.74
C VAL A 122 15.22 17.80 12.20
N LEU A 123 15.47 18.75 13.10
CA LEU A 123 15.14 18.60 14.53
C LEU A 123 13.63 18.50 14.75
N GLY A 124 12.83 19.35 14.10
CA GLY A 124 11.37 19.29 14.14
C GLY A 124 10.83 17.98 13.58
N GLY A 125 11.38 17.50 12.46
CA GLY A 125 11.06 16.19 11.88
C GLY A 125 11.39 15.05 12.84
N ALA A 126 12.57 15.06 13.46
CA ALA A 126 12.95 14.07 14.48
C ALA A 126 12.02 14.11 15.70
N ALA A 127 11.60 15.29 16.14
CA ALA A 127 10.64 15.46 17.23
C ALA A 127 9.27 14.87 16.87
N ILE A 128 8.76 15.15 15.66
CA ILE A 128 7.50 14.58 15.15
C ILE A 128 7.58 13.05 15.13
N VAL A 129 8.66 12.49 14.56
CA VAL A 129 8.85 11.03 14.49
C VAL A 129 8.89 10.41 15.87
N THR A 130 9.68 11.00 16.78
CA THR A 130 9.81 10.50 18.15
C THR A 130 8.47 10.53 18.87
N TRP A 131 7.75 11.64 18.78
CA TRP A 131 6.42 11.79 19.37
C TRP A 131 5.43 10.77 18.80
N SER A 132 5.33 10.65 17.48
CA SER A 132 4.44 9.69 16.82
C SER A 132 4.75 8.26 17.20
N VAL A 133 6.02 7.85 17.21
CA VAL A 133 6.43 6.49 17.60
C VAL A 133 6.09 6.21 19.06
N LEU A 134 6.39 7.13 19.97
CA LEU A 134 6.07 6.95 21.39
C LEU A 134 4.56 6.84 21.62
N CYS A 135 3.76 7.73 21.04
CA CYS A 135 2.31 7.67 21.15
C CYS A 135 1.74 6.38 20.54
N SER A 136 2.23 5.96 19.37
CA SER A 136 1.79 4.72 18.72
C SER A 136 2.16 3.49 19.53
N ILE A 137 3.37 3.41 20.11
CA ILE A 137 3.78 2.31 20.99
C ILE A 137 2.89 2.26 22.23
N LEU A 138 2.62 3.39 22.87
CA LEU A 138 1.77 3.43 24.06
C LEU A 138 0.32 3.02 23.76
N LEU A 139 -0.26 3.55 22.68
CA LEU A 139 -1.63 3.25 22.27
C LEU A 139 -1.78 1.81 21.77
N PHE A 140 -1.04 1.42 20.73
CA PHE A 140 -1.18 0.08 20.15
C PHE A 140 -0.59 -1.00 21.04
N GLY A 141 0.45 -0.68 21.83
CA GLY A 141 1.00 -1.59 22.84
C GLY A 141 0.00 -1.89 23.95
N SER A 142 -0.68 -0.87 24.49
CA SER A 142 -1.73 -1.10 25.49
C SER A 142 -2.91 -1.90 24.92
N LEU A 143 -3.40 -1.57 23.72
CA LEU A 143 -4.46 -2.34 23.06
C LEU A 143 -4.06 -3.80 22.80
N ARG A 144 -2.80 -4.04 22.44
CA ARG A 144 -2.27 -5.40 22.26
C ARG A 144 -2.26 -6.18 23.58
N LEU A 145 -1.82 -5.56 24.68
CA LEU A 145 -1.79 -6.20 26.01
C LEU A 145 -3.18 -6.56 26.51
N LEU A 146 -4.19 -5.76 26.15
CA LEU A 146 -5.59 -6.02 26.45
C LEU A 146 -6.26 -7.04 25.51
N GLY A 147 -5.55 -7.52 24.48
CA GLY A 147 -6.12 -8.44 23.48
C GLY A 147 -7.15 -7.79 22.54
N LEU A 148 -7.13 -6.45 22.40
CA LEU A 148 -8.13 -5.69 21.63
C LEU A 148 -7.65 -5.26 20.24
N LEU A 149 -6.36 -5.40 19.94
CA LEU A 149 -5.77 -4.84 18.73
C LEU A 149 -6.09 -5.62 17.44
N ARG A 150 -6.17 -6.96 17.51
CA ARG A 150 -6.40 -7.84 16.35
C ARG A 150 -7.56 -8.79 16.63
N VAL A 151 -8.34 -9.10 15.60
CA VAL A 151 -9.41 -10.12 15.67
C VAL A 151 -8.82 -11.53 15.75
N SER A 152 -9.65 -12.53 16.07
CA SER A 152 -9.20 -13.92 16.06
C SER A 152 -8.90 -14.40 14.64
N GLU A 153 -8.06 -15.42 14.50
CA GLU A 153 -7.67 -15.97 13.20
C GLU A 153 -8.88 -16.49 12.41
N GLU A 154 -9.84 -17.10 13.10
CA GLU A 154 -11.08 -17.57 12.49
C GLU A 154 -11.91 -16.40 11.92
N GLN A 155 -11.97 -15.27 12.64
CA GLN A 155 -12.66 -14.06 12.18
C GLN A 155 -11.92 -13.39 11.02
N GLU A 156 -10.58 -13.45 11.02
CA GLU A 156 -9.74 -12.92 9.94
C GLU A 156 -9.96 -13.72 8.64
N ILE A 157 -9.99 -15.05 8.72
CA ILE A 157 -10.24 -15.94 7.58
C ILE A 157 -11.67 -15.78 7.05
N GLN A 158 -12.66 -15.63 7.92
CA GLN A 158 -14.06 -15.41 7.51
C GLN A 158 -14.27 -14.06 6.81
N GLY A 159 -13.41 -13.07 7.09
CA GLY A 159 -13.56 -11.68 6.67
C GLY A 159 -14.32 -10.83 7.69
N LEU A 160 -13.88 -9.58 7.85
CA LEU A 160 -14.44 -8.63 8.82
C LEU A 160 -15.89 -8.25 8.51
N ASP A 161 -16.25 -8.14 7.23
CA ASP A 161 -17.62 -7.80 6.82
C ASP A 161 -18.63 -8.84 7.33
N VAL A 162 -18.34 -10.13 7.13
CA VAL A 162 -19.22 -11.22 7.57
C VAL A 162 -19.18 -11.37 9.10
N SER A 163 -17.98 -11.33 9.70
CA SER A 163 -17.85 -11.57 11.14
C SER A 163 -18.43 -10.44 12.00
N LYS A 164 -18.22 -9.17 11.61
CA LYS A 164 -18.66 -7.98 12.36
C LYS A 164 -19.97 -7.37 11.86
N HIS A 165 -20.20 -7.33 10.54
CA HIS A 165 -21.36 -6.67 9.94
C HIS A 165 -22.46 -7.64 9.50
N LYS A 166 -22.21 -8.96 9.56
CA LYS A 166 -23.18 -10.03 9.22
C LYS A 166 -23.70 -9.96 7.78
N GLU A 167 -22.99 -9.25 6.91
CA GLU A 167 -23.32 -9.10 5.50
C GLU A 167 -22.03 -9.10 4.66
N PRO A 168 -22.03 -9.68 3.44
CA PRO A 168 -20.91 -9.59 2.54
C PRO A 168 -20.90 -8.23 1.82
N ALA A 169 -19.71 -7.62 1.63
CA ALA A 169 -19.58 -6.35 0.91
C ALA A 169 -20.02 -6.42 -0.56
N TYR A 170 -19.98 -7.60 -1.18
CA TYR A 170 -20.35 -7.81 -2.59
C TYR A 170 -21.28 -9.02 -2.77
N PRO A 171 -22.12 -9.03 -3.82
CA PRO A 171 -22.98 -10.19 -4.12
C PRO A 171 -22.14 -11.45 -4.35
N VAL A 172 -22.55 -12.56 -3.73
CA VAL A 172 -21.85 -13.86 -3.77
C VAL A 172 -21.65 -14.37 -5.21
N LYS A 173 -22.53 -14.01 -6.16
CA LYS A 173 -22.40 -14.37 -7.58
C LYS A 173 -21.13 -13.86 -8.25
N GLY A 174 -20.45 -12.86 -7.70
CA GLY A 174 -19.17 -12.35 -8.21
C GLY A 174 -17.93 -13.16 -7.80
N TRP A 175 -18.07 -14.11 -6.87
CA TRP A 175 -16.96 -14.84 -6.24
C TRP A 175 -16.91 -16.33 -6.60
N VAL A 176 -17.34 -16.72 -7.81
CA VAL A 176 -17.07 -18.08 -8.30
C VAL A 176 -15.59 -18.14 -8.70
N ILE A 177 -14.75 -18.51 -7.74
CA ILE A 177 -13.33 -18.79 -7.99
C ILE A 177 -13.20 -20.28 -8.27
N ASP A 178 -13.21 -20.66 -9.55
CA ASP A 178 -12.85 -22.01 -9.96
C ASP A 178 -11.34 -22.22 -9.77
N PHE A 179 -10.94 -22.75 -8.61
CA PHE A 179 -9.57 -23.21 -8.42
C PHE A 179 -9.40 -24.59 -9.06
N PRO A 180 -8.49 -24.77 -10.04
CA PRO A 180 -8.16 -26.10 -10.53
C PRO A 180 -7.32 -26.82 -9.48
N VAL A 181 -7.94 -27.68 -8.68
CA VAL A 181 -7.20 -28.51 -7.71
C VAL A 181 -6.83 -29.83 -8.35
N GLN A 182 -5.53 -30.12 -8.35
CA GLN A 182 -4.97 -31.43 -8.73
C GLN A 182 -5.01 -32.33 -7.49
N VAL A 183 -6.02 -33.19 -7.37
CA VAL A 183 -6.05 -34.19 -6.30
C VAL A 183 -5.19 -35.39 -6.73
N GLN A 184 -4.08 -35.63 -6.04
CA GLN A 184 -3.25 -36.82 -6.24
C GLN A 184 -3.76 -37.95 -5.34
N GLN A 185 -4.42 -38.96 -5.91
CA GLN A 185 -4.73 -40.21 -5.21
C GLN A 185 -3.57 -41.22 -5.35
N ASN A 186 -3.38 -42.07 -4.34
CA ASN A 186 -2.33 -43.10 -4.24
C ASN A 186 -2.28 -44.14 -5.38
N ASN A 187 -3.15 -44.07 -6.39
CA ASN A 187 -3.17 -44.95 -7.58
C ASN A 187 -2.85 -44.24 -8.91
N GLY A 188 -2.23 -43.05 -8.89
CA GLY A 188 -1.62 -42.44 -10.09
C GLY A 188 -2.56 -41.77 -11.10
N LEU A 189 -3.86 -41.65 -10.81
CA LEU A 189 -4.81 -40.92 -11.66
C LEU A 189 -4.95 -39.45 -11.22
N ARG A 190 -4.65 -38.52 -12.13
CA ARG A 190 -4.89 -37.08 -11.97
C ARG A 190 -6.31 -36.73 -12.44
N LYS A 191 -7.09 -36.03 -11.61
CA LYS A 191 -8.34 -35.37 -12.03
C LYS A 191 -8.31 -33.89 -11.67
N ASN A 192 -8.83 -33.06 -12.57
CA ASN A 192 -9.15 -31.67 -12.30
C ASN A 192 -10.48 -31.62 -11.51
N GLY A 193 -10.52 -30.94 -10.38
CA GLY A 193 -11.76 -30.61 -9.67
C GLY A 193 -11.86 -29.10 -9.43
N SER A 194 -13.08 -28.58 -9.36
CA SER A 194 -13.38 -27.24 -8.85
C SER A 194 -14.16 -27.34 -7.53
N TYR A 195 -14.02 -26.33 -6.68
CA TYR A 195 -14.82 -26.16 -5.48
C TYR A 195 -15.85 -25.06 -5.72
N THR A 196 -17.11 -25.34 -5.44
CA THR A 196 -18.17 -24.33 -5.42
C THR A 196 -18.54 -24.05 -3.97
N LEU A 197 -18.41 -22.80 -3.56
CA LEU A 197 -18.98 -22.32 -2.30
C LEU A 197 -20.50 -22.22 -2.49
N ASN A 198 -21.25 -23.04 -1.77
CA ASN A 198 -22.71 -22.97 -1.78
C ASN A 198 -23.21 -22.58 -0.39
N ARG A 199 -24.23 -21.72 -0.35
CA ARG A 199 -24.86 -21.25 0.88
C ARG A 199 -25.79 -22.35 1.41
N SER A 200 -25.60 -22.83 2.64
CA SER A 200 -26.63 -23.67 3.28
C SER A 200 -27.83 -22.81 3.68
N GLU A 201 -29.02 -23.41 3.81
CA GLU A 201 -30.25 -22.72 4.20
C GLU A 201 -30.13 -22.03 5.59
N ASP A 202 -29.16 -22.45 6.39
CA ASP A 202 -28.89 -21.93 7.74
C ASP A 202 -27.90 -20.73 7.76
N GLY A 203 -27.41 -20.31 6.60
CA GLY A 203 -26.53 -19.13 6.47
C GLY A 203 -25.05 -19.37 6.78
N GLU A 204 -24.64 -20.63 7.01
CA GLU A 204 -23.22 -21.01 7.05
C GLU A 204 -22.66 -21.27 5.64
N PHE A 205 -21.42 -20.81 5.41
CA PHE A 205 -20.67 -21.16 4.22
C PHE A 205 -20.06 -22.55 4.42
N ILE A 206 -20.63 -23.55 3.75
CA ILE A 206 -20.08 -24.89 3.76
C ILE A 206 -19.19 -25.04 2.53
N MET A 207 -17.91 -25.39 2.75
CA MET A 207 -17.04 -25.90 1.70
C MET A 207 -17.60 -27.25 1.25
N ILE A 208 -18.39 -27.26 0.18
CA ILE A 208 -18.83 -28.52 -0.43
C ILE A 208 -17.62 -29.10 -1.15
N GLY A 209 -17.26 -30.34 -0.79
CA GLY A 209 -16.11 -31.06 -1.34
C GLY A 209 -16.10 -31.12 -2.88
N PRO A 210 -14.99 -31.57 -3.49
CA PRO A 210 -14.78 -31.45 -4.93
C PRO A 210 -15.94 -32.05 -5.71
N GLN A 211 -16.58 -31.23 -6.56
CA GLN A 211 -17.52 -31.73 -7.55
C GLN A 211 -16.69 -32.43 -8.63
N VAL A 212 -16.61 -33.76 -8.53
CA VAL A 212 -15.90 -34.58 -9.52
C VAL A 212 -16.78 -34.67 -10.76
N THR A 213 -16.60 -33.77 -11.72
CA THR A 213 -17.18 -33.94 -13.05
C THR A 213 -16.51 -35.17 -13.68
N LYS A 214 -17.29 -36.23 -13.94
CA LYS A 214 -16.80 -37.36 -14.74
C LYS A 214 -16.59 -36.84 -16.16
N LEU A 215 -15.35 -36.65 -16.58
CA LEU A 215 -15.02 -36.57 -18.00
C LEU A 215 -15.32 -37.95 -18.62
N SER A 216 -16.22 -37.98 -19.60
CA SER A 216 -16.40 -39.12 -20.49
C SER A 216 -15.10 -39.35 -21.27
N ALA A 217 -14.82 -40.60 -21.64
CA ALA A 217 -13.58 -41.03 -22.28
C ALA A 217 -13.33 -40.42 -23.68
N ASP A 218 -14.25 -39.58 -24.16
CA ASP A 218 -14.23 -38.89 -25.46
C ASP A 218 -14.04 -37.37 -25.37
N GLY A 219 -13.80 -36.81 -24.18
CA GLY A 219 -13.32 -35.42 -24.05
C GLY A 219 -14.34 -34.31 -24.38
N GLY A 220 -15.63 -34.61 -24.44
CA GLY A 220 -16.69 -33.62 -24.54
C GLY A 220 -17.24 -33.18 -23.16
N PRO A 221 -17.70 -31.93 -23.00
CA PRO A 221 -18.48 -31.53 -21.82
C PRO A 221 -19.86 -32.21 -21.84
N VAL A 222 -20.31 -32.69 -20.68
CA VAL A 222 -21.70 -33.08 -20.42
C VAL A 222 -22.47 -31.88 -19.90
#